data_AF-A0A672VCF6-F1
#
_entry.id   AF-A0A672VCF6-F1
#
_cell.length_a   1.000
_cell.length_b   1.000
_cell.length_c   1.000
_cell.angle_alpha   90.00
_cell.angle_beta   90.00
_cell.angle_gamma   90.00
#
_symmetry.space_group_name_H-M   'P 1'
#
loop_
_entity.id
_entity.type
_entity.pdbx_description
1 polymer ?
#
loop_
_entity_poly.entity_id
_entity_poly.type
_entity_poly.pdbx_seq_one_letter_code
_entity_poly.pdbx_strand_id
1 'polypeptide(L)'
;MAAGVELGFAAAVGPAEAWRLRSAYFPSKVGGRPAWLGEAGLPGPTALRCGRCQQPCAFLLQLYAPLRDRPDAFHRTLFVFACRGAACYRLPGPRGPLCVFRNQLPRRNSIYPEEPPPEEPPPDPAAAAGPPRRLRGGAALCRICGCLGPHACGRCRRVGYCGPEHQALDWRRGHRRSCEQHAASGDGSVDAIPEHNEFLFPEYEILIEPEEPEFLADSTVNPNDEQGAVETSKDLKEQEEFRVTSSAGERLTKPQPQELLKRLLLQ
;
A
#
# COMPACT_ATOMS: atom_id res chain seq x y z
N MET A 1 3.48 -16.66 -21.69
CA MET A 1 4.59 -15.88 -21.09
C MET A 1 4.92 -16.53 -19.77
N ALA A 2 6.20 -16.85 -19.52
CA ALA A 2 6.61 -17.31 -18.20
C ALA A 2 6.29 -16.18 -17.19
N ALA A 3 5.71 -16.52 -16.05
CA ALA A 3 5.43 -15.56 -15.01
C ALA A 3 6.77 -15.07 -14.44
N GLY A 4 7.18 -13.86 -14.82
CA GLY A 4 8.30 -13.17 -14.19
C GLY A 4 7.98 -12.89 -12.71
N VAL A 5 9.02 -12.84 -11.88
CA VAL A 5 8.88 -12.36 -10.50
C VAL A 5 9.08 -10.86 -10.53
N GLU A 6 8.06 -10.11 -10.14
CA GLU A 6 8.17 -8.65 -9.98
C GLU A 6 8.57 -8.33 -8.55
N LEU A 7 9.55 -7.44 -8.37
CA LEU A 7 9.98 -6.95 -7.07
C LEU A 7 9.41 -5.55 -6.83
N GLY A 8 9.18 -5.26 -5.55
CA GLY A 8 8.65 -3.97 -5.14
C GLY A 8 8.93 -3.67 -3.68
N PHE A 9 8.77 -2.41 -3.30
CA PHE A 9 8.98 -1.93 -1.94
C PHE A 9 7.80 -1.10 -1.44
N ALA A 10 7.64 -1.06 -0.12
CA ALA A 10 6.62 -0.23 0.53
C ALA A 10 7.17 1.17 0.78
N ALA A 11 6.54 2.20 0.19
CA ALA A 11 6.91 3.59 0.33
C ALA A 11 5.88 4.37 1.16
N ALA A 12 6.35 5.28 2.01
CA ALA A 12 5.47 6.19 2.74
C ALA A 12 4.89 7.22 1.76
N VAL A 13 3.60 7.53 1.93
CA VAL A 13 2.89 8.48 1.07
C VAL A 13 2.60 9.75 1.85
N GLY A 14 3.01 10.90 1.30
CA GLY A 14 2.70 12.19 1.91
C GLY A 14 1.22 12.57 1.81
N PRO A 15 0.71 13.51 2.62
CA PRO A 15 -0.68 13.95 2.53
C PRO A 15 -1.08 14.44 1.12
N ALA A 16 -0.14 15.05 0.39
CA ALA A 16 -0.36 15.54 -0.98
C ALA A 16 -0.52 14.40 -2.02
N GLU A 17 -0.11 13.18 -1.68
CA GLU A 17 -0.10 12.02 -2.57
C GLU A 17 -1.12 10.94 -2.13
N ALA A 18 -1.78 11.13 -0.98
CA ALA A 18 -2.75 10.19 -0.42
C ALA A 18 -3.92 9.84 -1.37
N TRP A 19 -4.20 10.71 -2.35
CA TRP A 19 -5.16 10.46 -3.41
C TRP A 19 -4.80 9.23 -4.27
N ARG A 20 -3.50 8.92 -4.45
CA ARG A 20 -3.02 7.73 -5.19
C ARG A 20 -3.51 6.43 -4.54
N LEU A 21 -3.76 6.45 -3.23
CA LEU A 21 -4.21 5.29 -2.45
C LEU A 21 -5.75 5.11 -2.45
N ARG A 22 -6.48 5.83 -3.30
CA ARG A 22 -7.94 5.73 -3.45
C ARG A 22 -8.32 4.74 -4.54
N SER A 23 -9.51 4.15 -4.44
CA SER A 23 -9.98 3.11 -5.37
C SER A 23 -9.93 3.49 -6.85
N ALA A 24 -10.16 4.78 -7.17
CA ALA A 24 -10.11 5.30 -8.53
C ALA A 24 -8.74 5.16 -9.22
N TYR A 25 -7.68 4.97 -8.43
CA TYR A 25 -6.30 4.85 -8.90
C TYR A 25 -5.75 3.42 -8.77
N PHE A 26 -6.62 2.44 -8.47
CA PHE A 26 -6.28 1.02 -8.44
C PHE A 26 -5.00 0.67 -7.66
N PRO A 27 -4.86 1.10 -6.39
CA PRO A 27 -3.58 1.02 -5.70
C PRO A 27 -3.20 -0.41 -5.31
N SER A 28 -1.91 -0.70 -5.38
CA SER A 28 -1.25 -1.70 -4.55
C SER A 28 -0.72 -1.01 -3.30
N LYS A 29 -1.14 -1.45 -2.10
CA LYS A 29 -0.84 -0.75 -0.85
C LYS A 29 -0.86 -1.65 0.38
N VAL A 30 -0.14 -1.24 1.41
CA VAL A 30 -0.16 -1.81 2.76
C VAL A 30 -1.01 -0.93 3.66
N GLY A 31 -1.79 -1.56 4.54
CA GLY A 31 -2.46 -0.92 5.67
C GLY A 31 -3.44 0.19 5.33
N GLY A 32 -3.78 0.98 6.35
CA GLY A 32 -4.87 1.92 6.30
C GLY A 32 -6.21 1.24 6.04
N ARG A 33 -7.06 1.85 5.21
CA ARG A 33 -8.37 1.28 4.85
C ARG A 33 -8.32 0.62 3.46
N PRO A 34 -9.12 -0.43 3.23
CA PRO A 34 -9.24 -1.01 1.91
C PRO A 34 -9.73 0.05 0.90
N ALA A 35 -9.03 0.17 -0.22
CA ALA A 35 -9.52 0.86 -1.40
C ALA A 35 -10.28 -0.17 -2.25
N TRP A 36 -11.57 -0.36 -1.92
CA TRP A 36 -12.42 -1.36 -2.57
C TRP A 36 -12.52 -1.11 -4.08
N LEU A 37 -12.19 -2.13 -4.88
CA LEU A 37 -12.25 -2.09 -6.34
C LEU A 37 -13.71 -1.98 -6.79
N GLY A 38 -14.51 -3.00 -6.55
CA GLY A 38 -15.95 -3.00 -6.78
C GLY A 38 -16.73 -3.16 -5.50
N GLU A 39 -18.02 -2.81 -5.54
CA GLU A 39 -18.91 -2.87 -4.37
C GLU A 39 -19.70 -4.18 -4.27
N ALA A 40 -19.70 -4.97 -5.35
CA ALA A 40 -20.37 -6.26 -5.40
C ALA A 40 -19.58 -7.33 -4.64
N GLY A 41 -20.28 -8.11 -3.80
CA GLY A 41 -19.71 -9.28 -3.12
C GLY A 41 -18.66 -8.93 -2.06
N LEU A 42 -18.67 -7.72 -1.51
CA LEU A 42 -17.74 -7.34 -0.44
C LEU A 42 -17.92 -8.24 0.80
N PRO A 43 -16.82 -8.61 1.48
CA PRO A 43 -16.90 -9.50 2.62
C PRO A 43 -17.62 -8.82 3.79
N GLY A 44 -18.65 -9.50 4.29
CA GLY A 44 -19.36 -9.08 5.50
C GLY A 44 -18.52 -9.28 6.77
N PRO A 45 -18.94 -8.71 7.91
CA PRO A 45 -18.16 -8.78 9.15
C PRO A 45 -17.75 -10.18 9.60
N THR A 46 -18.63 -11.17 9.43
CA THR A 46 -18.36 -12.58 9.79
C THR A 46 -17.22 -13.18 8.96
N ALA A 47 -17.14 -12.86 7.67
CA ALA A 47 -16.07 -13.35 6.79
C ALA A 47 -14.71 -12.74 7.14
N LEU A 48 -14.70 -11.57 7.78
CA LEU A 48 -13.51 -10.84 8.22
C LEU A 48 -13.10 -11.14 9.67
N ARG A 49 -13.54 -12.28 10.23
CA ARG A 49 -13.11 -12.72 11.57
C ARG A 49 -11.92 -13.66 11.47
N CYS A 50 -10.98 -13.51 12.40
CA CYS A 50 -9.85 -14.41 12.55
C CYS A 50 -10.35 -15.83 12.83
N GLY A 51 -9.88 -16.80 12.04
CA GLY A 51 -10.27 -18.22 12.21
C GLY A 51 -9.91 -18.81 13.57
N ARG A 52 -8.99 -18.17 14.32
CA ARG A 52 -8.51 -18.62 15.64
C ARG A 52 -9.22 -17.93 16.79
N CYS A 53 -9.03 -16.61 16.95
CA CYS A 53 -9.56 -15.86 18.10
C CYS A 53 -10.93 -15.22 17.84
N GLN A 54 -11.48 -15.35 16.63
CA GLN A 54 -12.75 -14.76 16.20
C GLN A 54 -12.82 -13.23 16.26
N GLN A 55 -11.72 -12.54 16.60
CA GLN A 55 -11.65 -11.08 16.56
C GLN A 55 -11.65 -10.58 15.11
N PRO A 56 -12.13 -9.34 14.85
CA PRO A 56 -12.04 -8.73 13.53
C PRO A 56 -10.59 -8.67 13.03
N CYS A 57 -10.38 -9.09 11.79
CA CYS A 57 -9.11 -8.93 11.10
C CYS A 57 -8.97 -7.49 10.58
N ALA A 58 -7.77 -6.93 10.70
CA ALA A 58 -7.43 -5.63 10.15
C ALA A 58 -6.97 -5.77 8.69
N PHE A 59 -7.23 -4.75 7.88
CA PHE A 59 -6.75 -4.71 6.51
C PHE A 59 -5.22 -4.63 6.50
N LEU A 60 -4.57 -5.66 5.93
CA LEU A 60 -3.11 -5.75 5.90
C LEU A 60 -2.56 -5.15 4.62
N LEU A 61 -3.05 -5.59 3.45
CA LEU A 61 -2.60 -5.09 2.16
C LEU A 61 -3.62 -5.40 1.05
N GLN A 62 -3.51 -4.67 -0.05
CA GLN A 62 -4.15 -5.03 -1.32
C GLN A 62 -3.14 -4.96 -2.46
N LEU A 63 -3.34 -5.81 -3.46
CA LEU A 63 -2.53 -5.85 -4.68
C LEU A 63 -3.45 -5.75 -5.89
N TYR A 64 -3.24 -4.73 -6.71
CA TYR A 64 -3.84 -4.65 -8.03
C TYR A 64 -3.02 -5.52 -8.99
N ALA A 65 -3.65 -6.58 -9.48
CA ALA A 65 -3.03 -7.65 -10.26
C ALA A 65 -3.91 -8.00 -11.47
N PRO A 66 -4.03 -7.07 -12.45
CA PRO A 66 -4.95 -7.19 -13.58
C PRO A 66 -4.63 -8.40 -14.45
N LEU A 67 -5.67 -9.03 -15.02
CA LEU A 67 -5.53 -10.13 -15.98
C LEU A 67 -6.09 -9.69 -17.33
N ARG A 68 -5.24 -9.11 -18.18
CA ARG A 68 -5.66 -8.50 -19.47
C ARG A 68 -6.37 -9.50 -20.39
N ASP A 69 -5.96 -10.77 -20.36
CA ASP A 69 -6.52 -11.84 -21.20
C ASP A 69 -7.82 -12.44 -20.64
N ARG A 70 -8.30 -11.95 -19.49
CA ARG A 70 -9.51 -12.43 -18.83
C ARG A 70 -10.55 -11.31 -18.80
N PRO A 71 -11.58 -11.35 -19.66
CA PRO A 71 -12.55 -10.26 -19.79
C PRO A 71 -13.27 -9.91 -18.48
N ASP A 72 -13.49 -10.89 -17.61
CA ASP A 72 -14.15 -10.75 -16.30
C ASP A 72 -13.21 -10.25 -15.19
N ALA A 73 -11.91 -10.21 -15.45
CA ALA A 73 -10.86 -9.92 -14.48
C ALA A 73 -9.82 -8.91 -14.98
N PHE A 74 -10.22 -8.06 -15.93
CA PHE A 74 -9.37 -6.99 -16.45
C PHE A 74 -8.86 -6.12 -15.30
N HIS A 75 -9.76 -5.67 -14.42
CA HIS A 75 -9.38 -5.18 -13.10
C HIS A 75 -9.49 -6.34 -12.12
N ARG A 76 -8.42 -6.62 -11.38
CA ARG A 76 -8.40 -7.66 -10.36
C ARG A 76 -7.60 -7.17 -9.18
N THR A 77 -8.22 -7.17 -8.00
CA THR A 77 -7.55 -6.82 -6.75
C THR A 77 -7.66 -7.98 -5.77
N LEU A 78 -6.54 -8.30 -5.13
CA LEU A 78 -6.49 -9.20 -3.98
C LEU A 78 -6.44 -8.36 -2.71
N PHE A 79 -7.29 -8.69 -1.74
CA PHE A 79 -7.33 -8.04 -0.43
C PHE A 79 -6.92 -9.07 0.63
N VAL A 80 -5.96 -8.71 1.47
CA VAL A 80 -5.49 -9.53 2.57
C VAL A 80 -5.81 -8.84 3.89
N PHE A 81 -6.46 -9.59 4.78
CA PHE A 81 -6.79 -9.19 6.13
C PHE A 81 -6.05 -10.08 7.12
N ALA A 82 -5.63 -9.49 8.23
CA ALA A 82 -4.77 -10.15 9.20
C ALA A 82 -5.26 -9.90 10.63
N CYS A 83 -5.21 -10.94 11.45
CA CYS A 83 -5.46 -10.82 12.88
C CYS A 83 -4.37 -9.96 13.53
N ARG A 84 -4.76 -9.09 14.47
CA ARG A 84 -3.81 -8.27 15.26
C ARG A 84 -3.21 -9.01 16.47
N GLY A 85 -3.76 -10.18 16.83
CA GLY A 85 -3.30 -10.96 17.98
C GLY A 85 -2.08 -11.82 17.66
N ALA A 86 -0.91 -11.47 18.20
CA ALA A 86 0.36 -12.18 17.95
C ALA A 86 0.30 -13.69 18.25
N ALA A 87 -0.47 -14.10 19.26
CA ALA A 87 -0.66 -15.52 19.59
C ALA A 87 -1.27 -16.34 18.43
N CYS A 88 -2.03 -15.71 17.53
CA CYS A 88 -2.68 -16.38 16.40
C CYS A 88 -1.70 -16.81 15.28
N TYR A 89 -0.44 -16.36 15.32
CA TYR A 89 0.59 -16.71 14.34
C TYR A 89 1.54 -17.81 14.82
N ARG A 90 1.51 -18.14 16.12
CA ARG A 90 2.45 -19.11 16.72
C ARG A 90 2.01 -20.56 16.58
N LEU A 91 0.70 -20.80 16.41
CA LEU A 91 0.14 -22.15 16.42
C LEU A 91 -0.13 -22.64 14.98
N PRO A 92 0.28 -23.85 14.60
CA PRO A 92 -0.19 -24.49 13.38
C PRO A 92 -1.68 -24.86 13.49
N GLY A 93 -2.31 -25.31 12.39
CA GLY A 93 -3.68 -25.82 12.38
C GLY A 93 -4.59 -25.24 11.30
N PRO A 94 -5.76 -25.86 11.05
CA PRO A 94 -6.68 -25.42 10.01
C PRO A 94 -7.30 -24.06 10.37
N ARG A 95 -7.51 -23.21 9.34
CA ARG A 95 -7.97 -21.81 9.43
C ARG A 95 -6.95 -20.88 10.11
N GLY A 96 -6.17 -20.17 9.28
CA GLY A 96 -5.11 -19.28 9.71
C GLY A 96 -5.59 -17.91 10.23
N PRO A 97 -4.66 -17.07 10.69
CA PRO A 97 -4.93 -15.69 11.14
C PRO A 97 -5.17 -14.71 9.99
N LEU A 98 -5.20 -15.20 8.74
CA LEU A 98 -5.34 -14.40 7.53
C LEU A 98 -6.65 -14.74 6.81
N CYS A 99 -7.26 -13.72 6.21
CA CYS A 99 -8.40 -13.87 5.30
C CYS A 99 -8.04 -13.20 3.98
N VAL A 100 -8.25 -13.88 2.86
CA VAL A 100 -7.91 -13.38 1.52
C VAL A 100 -9.16 -13.34 0.67
N PHE A 101 -9.41 -12.20 0.02
CA PHE A 101 -10.54 -11.99 -0.86
C PHE A 101 -10.07 -11.52 -2.23
N ARG A 102 -10.85 -11.86 -3.24
CA ARG A 102 -10.63 -11.42 -4.62
C ARG A 102 -11.83 -10.61 -5.05
N ASN A 103 -11.57 -9.46 -5.66
CA ASN A 103 -12.58 -8.68 -6.35
C ASN A 103 -12.12 -8.40 -7.77
N GLN A 104 -13.03 -8.52 -8.72
CA GLN A 104 -12.73 -8.48 -10.14
C GLN A 104 -13.83 -7.71 -10.88
N LEU A 105 -13.43 -6.93 -11.87
CA LEU A 105 -14.33 -6.20 -12.75
C LEU A 105 -13.86 -6.34 -14.21
N PRO A 106 -14.79 -6.41 -15.17
CA PRO A 106 -14.46 -6.26 -16.58
C PRO A 106 -13.96 -4.85 -16.89
N ARG A 107 -13.27 -4.70 -18.03
CA ARG A 107 -12.79 -3.39 -18.50
C ARG A 107 -13.94 -2.38 -18.63
N ARG A 108 -15.01 -2.78 -19.32
CA ARG A 108 -16.27 -2.03 -19.39
C ARG A 108 -17.12 -2.35 -18.17
N ASN A 109 -17.24 -1.42 -17.25
CA ASN A 109 -18.05 -1.57 -16.05
C ASN A 109 -18.69 -0.22 -15.67
N SER A 110 -19.64 -0.24 -14.73
CA SER A 110 -20.39 0.95 -14.31
C SER A 110 -19.69 1.78 -13.22
N ILE A 111 -18.49 1.38 -12.78
CA ILE A 111 -17.80 1.95 -11.61
C ILE A 111 -16.67 2.89 -12.05
N TYR A 112 -15.91 2.47 -13.07
CA TYR A 112 -14.74 3.17 -13.59
C TYR A 112 -14.87 3.45 -15.09
N PRO A 113 -14.28 4.56 -15.58
CA PRO A 113 -14.11 4.80 -17.01
C PRO A 113 -13.19 3.76 -17.65
N GLU A 114 -13.25 3.62 -18.98
CA GLU A 114 -12.34 2.73 -19.71
C GLU A 114 -10.94 3.33 -19.89
N GLU A 115 -10.85 4.66 -19.86
CA GLU A 115 -9.62 5.43 -19.88
C GLU A 115 -8.92 5.37 -18.50
N PRO A 116 -7.58 5.28 -18.47
CA PRO A 116 -6.83 5.29 -17.22
C PRO A 116 -7.01 6.63 -16.47
N PRO A 117 -6.97 6.61 -15.13
CA PRO A 117 -6.99 7.85 -14.34
C PRO A 117 -5.73 8.69 -14.61
N PRO A 118 -5.78 10.02 -14.49
CA PRO A 118 -4.61 10.88 -14.60
C PRO A 118 -3.54 10.56 -13.56
N GLU A 119 -2.26 10.77 -13.90
CA GLU A 119 -1.13 10.62 -12.97
C GLU A 119 -0.87 11.85 -12.08
N GLU A 120 -1.61 12.91 -12.36
CA GLU A 120 -1.62 14.17 -11.62
C GLU A 120 -2.68 14.16 -10.52
N PRO A 121 -2.49 14.95 -9.44
CA PRO A 121 -3.49 15.07 -8.38
C PRO A 121 -4.83 15.54 -8.94
N PRO A 122 -5.96 15.06 -8.39
CA PRO A 122 -7.27 15.48 -8.84
C PRO A 122 -7.44 16.99 -8.63
N PRO A 123 -8.04 17.72 -9.59
CA PRO A 123 -8.18 19.18 -9.51
C PRO A 123 -9.14 19.61 -8.39
N ASP A 124 -10.04 18.73 -7.97
CA ASP A 124 -10.97 18.96 -6.86
C ASP A 124 -10.39 18.41 -5.54
N PRO A 125 -10.09 19.28 -4.55
CA PRO A 125 -9.67 18.84 -3.22
C PRO A 125 -10.68 17.94 -2.51
N ALA A 126 -11.97 18.03 -2.87
CA ALA A 126 -13.01 17.15 -2.32
C ALA A 126 -12.90 15.71 -2.86
N ALA A 127 -12.37 15.52 -4.08
CA ALA A 127 -12.01 14.19 -4.58
C ALA A 127 -10.75 13.63 -3.90
N ALA A 128 -9.87 14.50 -3.39
CA ALA A 128 -8.76 14.15 -2.52
C ALA A 128 -9.18 13.99 -1.04
N ALA A 129 -10.43 14.31 -0.68
CA ALA A 129 -10.89 14.29 0.70
C ALA A 129 -10.74 12.90 1.35
N GLY A 130 -10.77 12.89 2.68
CA GLY A 130 -10.62 11.72 3.54
C GLY A 130 -11.47 10.51 3.12
N PRO A 131 -11.18 9.32 3.65
CA PRO A 131 -11.82 8.08 3.21
C PRO A 131 -13.36 8.15 3.26
N PRO A 132 -14.08 7.53 2.30
CA PRO A 132 -15.52 7.63 2.23
C PRO A 132 -16.18 6.93 3.43
N ARG A 133 -17.35 7.45 3.84
CA ARG A 133 -18.20 6.83 4.88
C ARG A 133 -19.19 5.82 4.32
N ARG A 134 -19.51 5.96 3.04
CA ARG A 134 -20.45 5.12 2.32
C ARG A 134 -19.86 4.80 0.96
N LEU A 135 -20.19 3.62 0.49
CA LEU A 135 -20.00 3.22 -0.90
C LEU A 135 -20.94 4.00 -1.81
N ARG A 136 -20.68 4.02 -3.12
CA ARG A 136 -21.55 4.66 -4.12
C ARG A 136 -22.96 4.06 -4.10
N GLY A 137 -23.08 2.75 -3.87
CA GLY A 137 -24.35 2.05 -3.65
C GLY A 137 -25.02 2.35 -2.30
N GLY A 138 -24.49 3.29 -1.50
CA GLY A 138 -25.09 3.76 -0.25
C GLY A 138 -24.78 2.92 1.01
N ALA A 139 -24.20 1.74 0.84
CA ALA A 139 -23.80 0.87 1.94
C ALA A 139 -22.81 1.58 2.87
N ALA A 140 -23.10 1.55 4.18
CA ALA A 140 -22.27 2.19 5.18
C ALA A 140 -20.95 1.44 5.39
N LEU A 141 -19.87 2.20 5.56
CA LEU A 141 -18.56 1.68 5.93
C LEU A 141 -18.31 1.85 7.42
N CYS A 142 -17.58 0.90 7.99
CA CYS A 142 -17.17 0.93 9.38
C CYS A 142 -16.24 2.11 9.62
N ARG A 143 -16.62 2.98 10.57
CA ARG A 143 -15.85 4.17 10.95
C ARG A 143 -14.44 3.85 11.44
N ILE A 144 -14.15 2.62 11.90
CA ILE A 144 -12.80 2.22 12.34
C ILE A 144 -11.96 1.61 11.22
N CYS A 145 -12.49 0.62 10.49
CA CYS A 145 -11.69 -0.20 9.57
C CYS A 145 -11.97 -0.01 8.09
N GLY A 146 -13.05 0.70 7.71
CA GLY A 146 -13.41 0.91 6.29
C GLY A 146 -14.01 -0.30 5.58
N CYS A 147 -14.25 -1.41 6.30
CA CYS A 147 -15.03 -2.55 5.78
C CYS A 147 -16.53 -2.26 5.88
N LEU A 148 -17.40 -3.16 5.38
CA LEU A 148 -18.85 -3.00 5.53
C LEU A 148 -19.25 -2.82 7.00
N GLY A 149 -20.00 -1.75 7.28
CA GLY A 149 -20.45 -1.36 8.61
C GLY A 149 -21.98 -1.38 8.73
N PRO A 150 -22.62 -2.57 8.70
CA PRO A 150 -24.08 -2.67 8.68
C PRO A 150 -24.75 -2.19 9.98
N HIS A 151 -23.99 -2.09 11.09
CA HIS A 151 -24.53 -1.70 12.38
C HIS A 151 -24.35 -0.19 12.60
N ALA A 152 -25.44 0.57 12.52
CA ALA A 152 -25.42 1.98 12.87
C ALA A 152 -25.30 2.19 14.40
N CYS A 153 -24.65 3.28 14.82
CA CYS A 153 -24.69 3.69 16.22
C CYS A 153 -26.15 3.85 16.69
N GLY A 154 -26.54 3.14 17.74
CA GLY A 154 -27.93 3.14 18.23
C GLY A 154 -28.44 4.51 18.68
N ARG A 155 -27.54 5.43 19.05
CA ARG A 155 -27.87 6.79 19.49
C ARG A 155 -27.97 7.78 18.34
N CYS A 156 -26.86 8.06 17.65
CA CYS A 156 -26.87 9.10 16.59
C CYS A 156 -27.26 8.58 15.21
N ARG A 157 -27.16 7.26 14.94
CA ARG A 157 -27.38 6.62 13.63
C ARG A 157 -26.55 7.16 12.44
N ARG A 158 -25.58 8.04 12.70
CA ARG A 158 -24.73 8.71 11.69
C ARG A 158 -23.46 7.94 11.30
N VAL A 159 -23.03 7.01 12.14
CA VAL A 159 -21.80 6.23 11.95
C VAL A 159 -22.13 4.74 11.94
N GLY A 160 -21.45 3.99 11.06
CA GLY A 160 -21.58 2.54 10.92
C GLY A 160 -20.39 1.79 11.51
N TYR A 161 -20.64 0.56 11.97
CA TYR A 161 -19.64 -0.34 12.52
C TYR A 161 -19.82 -1.75 11.96
N CYS A 162 -18.71 -2.47 11.77
CA CYS A 162 -18.76 -3.87 11.37
C CYS A 162 -19.12 -4.79 12.54
N GLY A 163 -19.05 -4.31 13.78
CA GLY A 163 -19.38 -5.08 14.97
C GLY A 163 -19.20 -4.29 16.27
N PRO A 164 -19.60 -4.88 17.41
CA PRO A 164 -19.53 -4.23 18.73
C PRO A 164 -18.09 -3.90 19.15
N GLU A 165 -17.10 -4.67 18.70
CA GLU A 165 -15.69 -4.45 19.03
C GLU A 165 -15.20 -3.08 18.53
N HIS A 166 -15.50 -2.75 17.27
CA HIS A 166 -15.15 -1.46 16.67
C HIS A 166 -16.01 -0.31 17.18
N GLN A 167 -17.28 -0.56 17.51
CA GLN A 167 -18.11 0.45 18.16
C GLN A 167 -17.55 0.83 19.54
N ALA A 168 -17.19 -0.16 20.37
CA ALA A 168 -16.62 0.08 21.69
C ALA A 168 -15.26 0.80 21.61
N LEU A 169 -14.44 0.45 20.62
CA LEU A 169 -13.17 1.12 20.35
C LEU A 169 -13.37 2.61 20.00
N ASP A 170 -14.24 2.91 19.04
CA ASP A 170 -14.55 4.29 18.63
C ASP A 170 -15.18 5.11 19.77
N TRP A 171 -16.06 4.47 20.55
CA TRP A 171 -16.72 5.08 21.70
C TRP A 171 -15.73 5.61 22.73
N ARG A 172 -14.70 4.81 23.07
CA ARG A 172 -13.62 5.20 24.00
C ARG A 172 -12.75 6.33 23.45
N ARG A 173 -12.56 6.39 22.12
CA ARG A 173 -11.61 7.30 21.45
C ARG A 173 -12.18 8.67 21.10
N GLY A 174 -13.47 8.88 21.26
CA GLY A 174 -14.05 10.21 21.13
C GLY A 174 -15.48 10.24 20.62
N HIS A 175 -15.97 9.16 20.00
CA HIS A 175 -17.33 9.16 19.47
C HIS A 175 -18.37 9.46 20.54
N ARG A 176 -18.16 9.07 21.81
CA ARG A 176 -19.07 9.44 22.92
C ARG A 176 -19.42 10.93 22.94
N ARG A 177 -18.41 11.79 22.80
CA ARG A 177 -18.56 13.26 22.86
C ARG A 177 -19.24 13.80 21.60
N SER A 178 -18.82 13.37 20.41
CA SER A 178 -19.42 13.85 19.16
C SER A 178 -20.84 13.30 18.96
N CYS A 179 -21.12 12.07 19.42
CA CYS A 179 -22.44 11.44 19.36
C CYS A 179 -23.51 12.30 20.06
N GLU A 180 -23.14 12.95 21.17
CA GLU A 180 -24.01 13.83 21.96
C GLU A 180 -24.30 15.14 21.24
N GLN A 181 -23.26 15.77 20.71
CA GLN A 181 -23.35 17.04 19.97
C GLN A 181 -24.24 16.87 18.72
N HIS A 182 -24.06 15.76 18.00
CA HIS A 182 -24.82 15.46 16.79
C HIS A 182 -26.30 15.14 17.03
N ALA A 183 -26.64 14.64 18.22
CA ALA A 183 -28.03 14.43 18.61
C ALA A 183 -28.75 15.76 18.91
N ALA A 184 -28.01 16.81 19.28
CA ALA A 184 -28.55 18.12 19.66
C ALA A 184 -28.60 19.12 18.50
N SER A 185 -27.60 19.12 17.60
CA SER A 185 -27.39 20.25 16.69
C SER A 185 -28.08 20.13 15.33
N GLY A 186 -28.56 18.95 14.91
CA GLY A 186 -29.10 18.73 13.55
C GLY A 186 -28.11 18.95 12.40
N ASP A 187 -26.94 19.54 12.69
CA ASP A 187 -25.89 19.93 11.76
C ASP A 187 -25.38 18.72 10.97
N GLY A 188 -25.23 18.88 9.65
CA GLY A 188 -24.67 17.91 8.72
C GLY A 188 -23.14 17.80 8.78
N SER A 189 -22.50 18.57 9.68
CA SER A 189 -21.06 18.52 9.92
C SER A 189 -20.54 17.09 10.10
N VAL A 190 -19.61 16.74 9.20
CA VAL A 190 -19.08 15.40 9.05
C VAL A 190 -17.91 15.26 10.03
N ASP A 191 -18.10 14.55 11.16
CA ASP A 191 -16.98 14.21 12.07
C ASP A 191 -15.75 13.70 11.28
N ALA A 192 -14.60 14.36 11.33
CA ALA A 192 -13.40 13.87 10.65
C ALA A 192 -13.20 12.37 10.94
N ILE A 193 -13.08 11.54 9.90
CA ILE A 193 -12.81 10.12 10.09
C ILE A 193 -11.33 10.02 10.46
N PRO A 194 -10.96 9.35 11.56
CA PRO A 194 -9.56 9.12 11.85
C PRO A 194 -8.93 8.32 10.70
N GLU A 195 -7.98 8.95 10.02
CA GLU A 195 -7.17 8.32 8.96
C GLU A 195 -6.28 7.23 9.56
N HIS A 196 -5.87 7.41 10.82
CA HIS A 196 -5.09 6.45 11.58
C HIS A 196 -5.77 6.09 12.91
N ASN A 197 -5.63 4.84 13.33
CA ASN A 197 -6.00 4.35 14.65
C ASN A 197 -5.22 3.07 15.00
N GLU A 198 -5.31 2.59 16.24
CA GLU A 198 -4.53 1.43 16.71
C GLU A 198 -4.89 0.09 16.06
N PHE A 199 -6.08 0.02 15.45
CA PHE A 199 -6.56 -1.18 14.78
C PHE A 199 -6.00 -1.27 13.36
N LEU A 200 -5.89 -0.15 12.65
CA LEU A 200 -5.33 -0.10 11.30
C LEU A 200 -3.82 -0.33 11.31
N PHE A 201 -3.30 -1.03 10.31
CA PHE A 201 -1.86 -1.00 10.02
C PHE A 201 -1.49 0.36 9.40
N PRO A 202 -0.24 0.83 9.56
CA PRO A 202 0.19 2.07 8.91
C PRO A 202 0.10 1.92 7.38
N GLU A 203 -0.20 3.02 6.72
CA GLU A 203 -0.55 3.03 5.30
C GLU A 203 0.67 3.37 4.43
N TYR A 204 0.95 2.53 3.43
CA TYR A 204 2.08 2.67 2.50
C TYR A 204 1.65 2.29 1.07
N GLU A 205 2.23 2.93 0.07
CA GLU A 205 2.13 2.49 -1.33
C GLU A 205 3.08 1.32 -1.57
N ILE A 206 2.67 0.35 -2.37
CA ILE A 206 3.56 -0.71 -2.87
C ILE A 206 3.95 -0.31 -4.29
N LEU A 207 5.20 0.10 -4.45
CA LEU A 207 5.79 0.42 -5.74
C LEU A 207 6.39 -0.87 -6.31
N ILE A 208 5.93 -1.28 -7.49
CA ILE A 208 6.42 -2.46 -8.21
C ILE A 208 7.12 -1.93 -9.47
N GLU A 209 8.41 -2.18 -9.60
CA GLU A 209 9.19 -1.78 -10.76
C GLU A 209 9.33 -3.00 -11.68
N PRO A 210 9.00 -2.88 -12.98
CA PRO A 210 9.25 -3.96 -13.93
C PRO A 210 10.76 -4.16 -14.07
N GLU A 211 11.19 -5.42 -14.11
CA GLU A 211 12.58 -5.78 -14.37
C GLU A 211 12.98 -5.27 -15.76
N GLU A 212 14.00 -4.40 -15.82
CA GLU A 212 14.58 -4.00 -17.10
C GLU A 212 15.25 -5.24 -17.73
N PRO A 213 14.96 -5.58 -19.00
CA PRO A 213 15.62 -6.70 -19.64
C PRO A 213 17.13 -6.43 -19.66
N GLU A 214 17.92 -7.37 -19.13
CA GLU A 214 19.38 -7.33 -19.28
C GLU A 214 19.70 -7.33 -20.78
N PHE A 215 20.05 -6.17 -21.33
CA PHE A 215 20.55 -6.08 -22.68
C PHE A 215 21.83 -6.93 -22.74
N LEU A 216 21.81 -8.03 -23.51
CA LEU A 216 23.03 -8.76 -23.84
C LEU A 216 24.00 -7.76 -24.46
N ALA A 217 25.11 -7.49 -23.77
CA ALA A 217 26.17 -6.66 -24.30
C ALA A 217 26.53 -7.21 -25.68
N ASP A 218 26.33 -6.38 -26.70
CA ASP A 218 26.64 -6.66 -28.09
C ASP A 218 28.14 -6.97 -28.18
N SER A 219 28.46 -8.26 -28.15
CA SER A 219 29.82 -8.75 -28.31
C SER A 219 30.09 -8.79 -29.81
N THR A 220 30.22 -7.61 -30.41
CA THR A 220 30.88 -7.48 -31.71
C THR A 220 32.36 -7.81 -31.51
N VAL A 221 32.68 -9.10 -31.52
CA VAL A 221 34.03 -9.60 -31.74
C VAL A 221 34.40 -9.22 -33.17
N ASN A 222 35.21 -8.16 -33.34
CA ASN A 222 35.83 -7.85 -34.63
C ASN A 222 36.82 -8.99 -34.98
N PRO A 223 36.62 -9.76 -36.06
CA PRO A 223 37.48 -10.91 -36.36
C PRO A 223 38.80 -10.56 -37.06
N ASN A 224 39.30 -9.33 -36.92
CA ASN A 224 40.35 -8.84 -37.81
C ASN A 224 41.47 -8.10 -37.07
N ASP A 225 42.16 -8.82 -36.18
CA ASP A 225 43.47 -8.41 -35.67
C ASP A 225 44.37 -9.65 -35.49
N GLU A 226 44.70 -10.30 -36.60
CA GLU A 226 46.00 -10.98 -36.73
C GLU A 226 46.78 -10.25 -37.82
N GLN A 227 47.78 -9.46 -37.43
CA GLN A 227 49.14 -9.44 -38.00
C GLN A 227 49.89 -8.16 -37.60
N GLY A 228 51.14 -8.34 -37.18
CA GLY A 228 52.17 -7.32 -37.31
C GLY A 228 52.83 -6.91 -36.00
N ALA A 229 53.92 -7.61 -35.68
CA ALA A 229 54.90 -7.18 -34.69
C ALA A 229 55.61 -5.87 -35.11
N VAL A 230 56.35 -5.31 -34.13
CA VAL A 230 57.65 -4.62 -34.25
C VAL A 230 57.68 -3.13 -33.80
N GLU A 231 58.45 -2.93 -32.73
CA GLU A 231 59.33 -1.79 -32.35
C GLU A 231 58.80 -0.51 -31.66
N THR A 232 58.99 -0.51 -30.33
CA THR A 232 59.89 0.35 -29.51
C THR A 232 60.12 1.84 -29.81
N SER A 233 60.12 2.58 -28.69
CA SER A 233 60.92 3.78 -28.34
C SER A 233 60.35 5.17 -28.65
N LYS A 234 59.94 5.88 -27.59
CA LYS A 234 60.61 7.13 -27.10
C LYS A 234 59.86 7.75 -25.90
N ASP A 235 60.31 7.36 -24.70
CA ASP A 235 60.95 8.16 -23.66
C ASP A 235 60.73 9.69 -23.49
N LEU A 236 60.76 10.09 -22.19
CA LEU A 236 61.02 11.40 -21.54
C LEU A 236 59.81 12.32 -21.22
N LYS A 237 59.39 12.43 -19.93
CA LYS A 237 59.84 13.35 -18.84
C LYS A 237 59.37 14.80 -19.06
N GLU A 238 58.94 15.63 -18.12
CA GLU A 238 59.03 15.76 -16.65
C GLU A 238 58.10 16.95 -16.25
N GLN A 239 57.56 16.93 -15.00
CA GLN A 239 57.41 18.06 -14.05
C GLN A 239 56.57 19.32 -14.46
N GLU A 240 55.91 20.11 -13.61
CA GLU A 240 55.98 20.35 -12.16
C GLU A 240 54.73 21.15 -11.67
N GLU A 241 54.69 21.39 -10.37
CA GLU A 241 53.62 21.87 -9.47
C GLU A 241 52.98 23.26 -9.73
N PHE A 242 51.77 23.48 -9.18
CA PHE A 242 51.56 24.55 -8.19
C PHE A 242 50.38 24.26 -7.24
N ARG A 243 50.45 24.88 -6.06
CA ARG A 243 49.92 24.46 -4.76
C ARG A 243 48.98 25.56 -4.19
N VAL A 244 48.29 25.22 -3.09
CA VAL A 244 47.76 26.11 -2.00
C VAL A 244 46.31 26.63 -2.18
N THR A 245 45.35 26.65 -1.23
CA THR A 245 45.06 26.06 0.12
C THR A 245 43.62 26.49 0.50
N SER A 246 42.94 25.74 1.39
CA SER A 246 42.21 26.21 2.61
C SER A 246 41.17 25.15 3.04
N SER A 247 41.42 24.39 4.12
CA SER A 247 40.81 24.47 5.48
C SER A 247 39.30 24.15 5.54
N ALA A 248 38.70 23.47 6.51
CA ALA A 248 39.04 22.56 7.61
C ALA A 248 37.66 21.99 8.07
N GLY A 249 37.57 20.77 8.64
CA GLY A 249 36.34 20.37 9.34
C GLY A 249 36.01 18.87 9.37
N GLU A 250 36.51 18.22 10.42
CA GLU A 250 35.86 17.14 11.21
C GLU A 250 35.41 15.82 10.55
N ARG A 251 36.20 14.78 10.88
CA ARG A 251 35.83 13.36 10.81
C ARG A 251 34.76 13.03 11.86
N LEU A 252 33.60 12.58 11.39
CA LEU A 252 32.71 11.71 12.14
C LEU A 252 32.35 10.50 11.27
N THR A 253 33.06 9.39 11.48
CA THR A 253 32.83 8.13 10.76
C THR A 253 31.50 7.52 11.21
N LYS A 254 30.47 7.59 10.36
CA LYS A 254 29.26 6.75 10.46
C LYS A 254 29.56 5.40 9.81
N PRO A 255 29.30 4.25 10.48
CA PRO A 255 29.48 2.94 9.86
C PRO A 255 28.44 2.72 8.76
N GLN A 256 28.86 2.12 7.64
CA GLN A 256 27.99 1.75 6.53
C GLN A 256 27.07 0.56 6.91
N PRO A 257 25.82 0.52 6.39
CA PRO A 257 24.79 -0.44 6.81
C PRO A 257 24.91 -1.84 6.19
N GLN A 258 26.12 -2.34 5.93
CA GLN A 258 26.31 -3.68 5.38
C GLN A 258 26.77 -4.73 6.40
N GLU A 259 26.94 -4.37 7.68
CA GLU A 259 27.49 -5.32 8.66
C GLU A 259 26.61 -5.63 9.89
N LEU A 260 25.30 -5.44 9.74
CA LEU A 260 24.29 -5.90 10.72
C LEU A 260 23.45 -7.09 10.23
N LEU A 261 23.58 -7.50 8.97
CA LEU A 261 22.75 -8.56 8.39
C LEU A 261 23.32 -9.99 8.58
N LYS A 262 24.55 -10.15 9.09
CA LYS A 262 25.14 -11.47 9.36
C LYS A 262 24.93 -12.01 10.78
N ARG A 263 24.21 -11.30 11.66
CA ARG A 263 23.98 -11.75 13.06
C ARG A 263 22.56 -12.21 13.38
N LEU A 264 21.67 -12.33 12.40
CA LEU A 264 20.27 -12.75 12.62
C LEU A 264 19.85 -14.04 11.91
N LEU A 265 20.79 -14.84 11.39
CA LEU A 265 20.48 -16.12 10.73
C LEU A 265 21.08 -17.37 11.38
N LEU A 266 21.56 -17.28 12.61
CA LEU A 266 21.85 -18.45 13.44
C LEU A 266 21.52 -18.14 14.92
N GLN A 267 20.23 -18.23 15.26
CA GLN A 267 19.70 -18.61 16.57
C GLN A 267 18.20 -18.83 16.49
#